data_AF-A0A7R9L874-F1
#
_entry.id   AF-A0A7R9L874-F1
#
_cell.length_a   1.000
_cell.length_b   1.000
_cell.length_c   1.000
_cell.angle_alpha   90.00
_cell.angle_beta   90.00
_cell.angle_gamma   90.00
#
_symmetry.space_group_name_H-M   'P 1'
#
loop_
_entity.id
_entity.type
_entity.pdbx_description
1 polymer ?
#
loop_
_entity_poly.entity_id
_entity_poly.type
_entity_poly.pdbx_seq_one_letter_code
_entity_poly.pdbx_strand_id
1 'polypeptide(L)' 'MAKTNDDNLSLVIHKKGDLRLEQTPIPTNLGPNDVLCKTHSCGICGTDIHYWVHGFMSSFVVKEPLILGHEVSALV' A
#
# COMPACT_ATOMS: atom_id res chain seq x y z
N MET A 1 18.86 -10.78 18.91
CA MET A 1 18.26 -10.55 17.57
C MET A 1 16.76 -10.50 17.77
N ALA A 2 16.13 -9.33 17.66
CA ALA A 2 14.70 -9.21 17.85
C ALA A 2 14.00 -9.99 16.72
N LYS A 3 13.04 -10.84 17.07
CA LYS A 3 12.19 -11.54 16.11
C LYS A 3 11.49 -10.48 15.25
N THR A 4 11.79 -10.42 13.96
CA THR A 4 10.97 -9.67 13.01
C THR A 4 9.72 -10.51 12.80
N ASN A 5 8.59 -10.10 13.37
CA ASN A 5 7.32 -10.59 12.85
C ASN A 5 7.26 -10.06 11.42
N ASP A 6 7.17 -10.96 10.43
CA ASP A 6 7.10 -10.65 9.00
C ASP A 6 5.75 -9.99 8.61
N ASP A 7 5.16 -9.23 9.53
CA ASP A 7 3.85 -8.61 9.41
C ASP A 7 3.99 -7.25 8.71
N ASN A 8 3.58 -7.21 7.45
CA ASN A 8 3.43 -5.99 6.66
C ASN A 8 2.01 -5.92 6.08
N LEU A 9 1.04 -5.80 7.00
CA LEU A 9 -0.38 -5.75 6.66
C LEU A 9 -0.65 -4.53 5.78
N SER A 10 -1.20 -4.77 4.59
CA SER A 10 -1.40 -3.77 3.56
C SER A 10 -2.88 -3.70 3.16
N LEU A 11 -3.34 -2.50 2.80
CA LEU A 11 -4.66 -2.29 2.20
C LEU A 11 -4.54 -2.41 0.69
N VAL A 12 -5.05 -3.52 0.13
CA VAL A 12 -4.87 -3.87 -1.29
C VAL A 12 -6.21 -3.89 -2.00
N ILE A 13 -6.29 -3.20 -3.14
CA ILE A 13 -7.40 -3.33 -4.07
C ILE A 13 -7.05 -4.31 -5.18
N HIS A 14 -7.84 -5.37 -5.33
CA HIS A 14 -7.66 -6.38 -6.38
C HIS A 14 -8.42 -6.03 -7.66
N LYS A 15 -9.59 -5.40 -7.49
CA LYS A 15 -10.48 -4.90 -8.55
C LYS A 15 -11.53 -4.00 -7.91
N LYS A 16 -12.35 -3.36 -8.75
CA LYS A 16 -13.53 -2.59 -8.29
C LYS A 16 -14.32 -3.35 -7.22
N GLY A 17 -14.53 -2.72 -6.07
CA GLY A 17 -15.29 -3.25 -4.94
C GLY A 17 -14.59 -4.33 -4.11
N ASP A 18 -13.38 -4.76 -4.48
CA ASP A 18 -12.63 -5.84 -3.83
C ASP A 18 -11.40 -5.26 -3.11
N LEU A 19 -11.64 -4.81 -1.87
CA LEU A 19 -10.65 -4.19 -1.00
C LEU A 19 -10.35 -5.14 0.17
N ARG A 20 -9.07 -5.42 0.40
CA ARG A 20 -8.64 -6.44 1.37
C ARG A 20 -7.51 -5.93 2.25
N LEU A 21 -7.48 -6.44 3.47
CA LEU A 21 -6.30 -6.40 4.32
C LEU A 21 -5.57 -7.72 4.14
N GLU A 22 -4.34 -7.66 3.63
CA GLU A 22 -3.51 -8.84 3.39
C GLU A 22 -2.05 -8.56 3.73
N GLN A 23 -1.32 -9.61 4.10
CA GLN A 23 0.11 -9.51 4.35
C GLN A 23 0.85 -9.43 3.02
N THR A 24 1.72 -8.42 2.88
CA THR A 24 2.63 -8.32 1.74
C THR A 24 4.07 -8.55 2.21
N PRO A 25 5.02 -8.89 1.33
CA PRO A 25 6.41 -9.02 1.73
C PRO A 25 6.99 -7.68 2.22
N ILE A 26 7.82 -7.70 3.26
CA ILE A 26 8.68 -6.56 3.59
C ILE A 26 9.69 -6.40 2.44
N PRO A 27 9.87 -5.19 1.85
CA PRO A 27 10.86 -4.98 0.81
C PRO A 27 12.29 -5.27 1.30
N THR A 28 12.98 -6.22 0.65
CA THR A 28 14.36 -6.62 1.00
C THR A 28 15.40 -6.15 0.00
N ASN A 29 15.01 -5.81 -1.23
CA ASN A 29 15.90 -5.37 -2.29
C ASN A 29 15.89 -3.84 -2.42
N LEU A 30 16.59 -3.16 -1.51
CA LEU A 30 16.71 -1.70 -1.47
C LEU A 30 17.96 -1.24 -2.23
N GLY A 31 17.83 -0.17 -3.01
CA GLY A 31 18.95 0.50 -3.65
C GLY A 31 19.81 1.29 -2.65
N PRO A 32 20.99 1.78 -3.08
CA PRO A 32 21.91 2.50 -2.20
C PRO A 32 21.36 3.83 -1.65
N ASN A 33 20.29 4.36 -2.25
CA ASN A 33 19.65 5.62 -1.85
C ASN A 33 18.23 5.44 -1.32
N ASP A 34 17.76 4.19 -1.19
CA ASP A 34 16.43 3.90 -0.68
C ASP A 34 16.45 3.81 0.84
N VAL A 35 15.32 4.12 1.46
CA VAL A 35 15.10 3.90 2.89
C VAL A 35 13.88 3.01 3.08
N LEU A 36 13.99 2.03 3.98
CA LEU A 36 12.83 1.27 4.44
C LEU A 36 12.16 2.05 5.54
N CYS A 37 10.88 2.37 5.36
CA CYS A 37 10.12 3.15 6.30
C CYS A 37 9.03 2.30 6.96
N LYS A 38 8.93 2.37 8.29
CA LYS A 38 7.77 1.85 9.03
C LYS A 38 6.68 2.91 9.06
N THR A 39 5.62 2.67 8.28
CA THR A 39 4.43 3.52 8.23
C THR A 39 3.86 3.75 9.64
N HIS A 40 3.64 5.01 10.00
CA HIS A 40 3.01 5.39 11.26
C HIS A 40 1.57 5.87 11.03
N SER A 41 1.40 6.83 10.12
CA SER A 41 0.09 7.38 9.78
C SER A 41 -0.04 7.57 8.27
N CYS A 42 -1.21 7.24 7.70
CA CYS A 42 -1.57 7.53 6.32
C CYS A 42 -2.95 8.18 6.27
N GLY A 43 -3.06 9.34 5.62
CA GLY A 43 -4.35 9.94 5.26
C GLY A 43 -5.07 9.13 4.19
N ILE A 44 -6.39 9.25 4.15
CA ILE A 44 -7.22 8.69 3.07
C ILE A 44 -7.65 9.85 2.18
N CYS A 45 -7.35 9.75 0.89
CA CYS A 45 -7.77 10.71 -0.10
C CYS A 45 -9.02 10.21 -0.85
N GLY A 46 -9.76 11.13 -1.48
CA GLY A 46 -10.89 10.77 -2.35
C GLY A 46 -10.48 9.86 -3.52
N THR A 47 -9.21 9.91 -3.93
CA THR A 47 -8.65 9.05 -4.98
C THR A 47 -8.57 7.58 -4.56
N ASP A 48 -8.25 7.28 -3.30
CA ASP A 48 -8.25 5.91 -2.78
C ASP A 48 -9.67 5.31 -2.83
N ILE A 49 -10.65 6.12 -2.42
CA ILE A 49 -12.08 5.74 -2.49
C ILE A 49 -12.53 5.55 -3.93
N HIS A 50 -12.10 6.43 -4.85
CA HIS A 50 -12.46 6.34 -6.25
C HIS A 50 -11.88 5.07 -6.90
N TYR A 51 -10.64 4.66 -6.54
CA TYR A 51 -10.12 3.36 -6.96
C TYR A 51 -10.97 2.22 -6.41
N TRP A 52 -11.34 2.24 -5.14
CA TRP A 52 -12.20 1.21 -4.56
C TRP A 52 -13.56 1.10 -5.25
N VAL A 53 -14.25 2.23 -5.45
CA VAL A 53 -15.62 2.26 -5.96
C VAL A 53 -15.68 2.08 -7.48
N HIS A 54 -14.69 2.56 -8.23
CA HIS A 54 -14.72 2.57 -9.69
C HIS A 54 -13.69 1.64 -10.34
N GLY A 55 -12.61 1.28 -9.65
CA GLY A 55 -11.54 0.43 -10.18
C GLY A 55 -10.57 1.15 -11.12
N PHE A 56 -10.67 2.47 -11.24
CA PHE A 56 -9.79 3.28 -12.07
C PHE A 56 -9.76 4.74 -11.61
N MET A 57 -8.78 5.50 -12.11
CA MET A 57 -8.63 6.94 -11.96
C MET A 57 -8.16 7.51 -13.30
N SER A 58 -9.00 8.27 -14.00
CA SER A 58 -8.69 8.71 -15.37
C SER A 58 -8.28 7.53 -16.27
N SER A 59 -7.10 7.54 -16.87
CA SER A 59 -6.54 6.45 -17.68
C SER A 59 -5.88 5.31 -16.89
N PHE A 60 -5.77 5.43 -15.55
CA PHE A 60 -5.15 4.42 -14.70
C PHE A 60 -6.19 3.42 -14.20
N VAL A 61 -6.14 2.20 -14.74
CA VAL A 61 -7.05 1.11 -14.36
C VAL A 61 -6.32 0.13 -13.46
N VAL A 62 -6.99 -0.34 -12.40
CA VAL A 62 -6.49 -1.44 -11.54
C VAL A 62 -6.53 -2.73 -12.37
N LYS A 63 -5.37 -3.09 -12.94
CA LYS A 63 -5.18 -4.31 -13.74
C LYS A 63 -4.61 -5.46 -12.92
N GLU A 64 -3.97 -5.13 -11.82
CA GLU A 64 -3.33 -6.04 -10.87
C GLU A 64 -3.51 -5.47 -9.45
N PRO A 65 -3.31 -6.29 -8.40
CA PRO A 65 -3.46 -5.83 -7.02
C PRO A 65 -2.60 -4.59 -6.73
N LEU A 66 -3.23 -3.55 -6.20
CA LEU A 66 -2.60 -2.27 -5.91
C LEU A 66 -2.71 -1.96 -4.42
N ILE A 67 -1.59 -1.62 -3.77
CA ILE A 67 -1.59 -1.09 -2.40
C ILE A 67 -2.03 0.39 -2.45
N LEU A 68 -3.04 0.74 -1.64
CA LEU A 68 -3.55 2.12 -1.54
C LEU A 68 -2.79 2.95 -0.49
N GLY A 69 -2.99 4.27 -0.52
CA GLY A 69 -2.37 5.23 0.40
C GLY A 69 -1.17 5.95 -0.21
N HIS A 70 -1.22 7.28 -0.19
CA HIS A 70 -0.19 8.15 -0.75
C HIS A 70 0.04 9.42 0.09
N GLU A 71 -0.62 9.52 1.25
CA GLU A 71 -0.53 10.64 2.19
C GLU A 71 0.13 10.17 3.49
N VAL A 72 1.38 9.69 3.39
CA VAL A 72 2.04 8.88 4.44
C VAL A 72 3.07 9.68 5.26
N SER A 73 3.13 9.39 6.56
CA SER A 73 4.26 9.70 7.44
C SER A 73 4.79 8.42 8.09
N ALA A 74 6.10 8.34 8.28
CA ALA A 74 6.78 7.12 8.68
C ALA A 74 8.09 7.38 9.42
N LEU A 75 8.60 6.33 10.08
CA LEU A 75 9.92 6.29 10.70
C LEU A 75 10.87 5.48 9.83
N VAL A 76 12.10 5.94 9.69
CA VAL A 76 13.21 5.16 9.11
C VAL A 76 13.77 4.20 10.16
#